data_AF-A0A5C7AKN9-F1
#
_entry.id   AF-A0A5C7AKN9-F1
#
_cell.length_a   1.000
_cell.length_b   1.000
_cell.length_c   1.000
_cell.angle_alpha   90.00
_cell.angle_beta   90.00
_cell.angle_gamma   90.00
#
_symmetry.space_group_name_H-M   'P 1'
#
loop_
_entity.id
_entity.type
_entity.pdbx_description
1 polymer ?
#
loop_
_entity_poly.entity_id
_entity_poly.type
_entity_poly.pdbx_seq_one_letter_code
_entity_poly.pdbx_strand_id
1 'polypeptide(L)' 'MVVLDQNPLKVHPMTLKEIQVMETIKEGKTIFKK' A
#
# COMPACT_ATOMS: atom_id res chain seq x y z
N MET A 1 -1.33 -7.27 -6.93
CA MET A 1 -0.40 -6.15 -6.70
C MET A 1 -1.06 -5.17 -5.77
N VAL A 2 -0.33 -4.63 -4.79
CA VAL A 2 -0.82 -3.65 -3.82
C VAL A 2 0.06 -2.41 -3.95
N VAL A 3 -0.56 -1.24 -4.02
CA VAL A 3 0.11 0.05 -4.07
C VAL A 3 -0.03 0.69 -2.70
N LEU A 4 1.11 1.06 -2.13
CA LEU A 4 1.23 1.72 -0.84
C LEU A 4 1.58 3.19 -1.05
N ASP A 5 1.14 4.08 -0.16
CA ASP A 5 1.50 5.50 -0.18
C ASP A 5 2.97 5.75 0.20
N GLN A 6 3.57 4.82 0.95
CA GLN A 6 4.96 4.90 1.42
C GLN A 6 5.73 3.59 1.21
N ASN A 7 7.06 3.69 1.17
CA ASN A 7 7.94 2.52 1.06
C ASN A 7 8.18 1.88 2.44
N PRO A 8 7.70 0.65 2.69
CA PRO A 8 7.83 -0.01 3.99
C PRO A 8 9.27 -0.29 4.44
N LEU A 9 10.23 -0.30 3.51
CA LEU A 9 11.65 -0.55 3.82
C LEU A 9 12.44 0.73 4.15
N LYS A 10 11.84 1.91 3.93
CA LYS A 10 12.49 3.21 4.15
C LYS A 10 11.84 4.04 5.25
N VAL A 11 10.77 3.54 5.86
CA VAL A 11 10.09 4.21 6.98
C VAL A 11 10.57 3.67 8.32
N HIS A 12 10.31 4.43 9.38
CA HIS A 12 10.60 3.98 10.73
C HIS A 12 9.68 2.79 11.10
N PRO A 13 10.17 1.74 11.79
CA PRO A 13 9.35 0.56 12.12
C PRO A 13 8.05 0.89 12.86
N MET A 14 8.06 1.93 13.70
CA MET A 14 6.86 2.37 14.43
C MET A 14 5.76 2.97 13.54
N THR A 15 6.11 3.52 12.37
CA THR A 15 5.16 4.14 11.43
C THR A 15 4.71 3.17 10.35
N LEU A 16 5.24 1.95 10.32
CA LEU A 16 4.86 0.92 9.33
C LEU A 16 3.35 0.62 9.33
N LYS A 17 2.72 0.71 10.51
CA LYS A 17 1.28 0.54 10.72
C LYS A 17 0.44 1.70 10.15
N GLU A 18 1.05 2.83 9.85
CA GLU A 18 0.37 4.03 9.32
C GLU A 18 0.34 4.06 7.80
N ILE A 19 1.19 3.24 7.14
CA ILE A 19 1.22 3.09 5.69
C ILE A 19 -0.17 2.71 5.20
N GLN A 20 -0.68 3.46 4.24
CA GLN A 20 -2.00 3.28 3.69
C GLN A 20 -1.94 2.54 2.36
N VAL A 21 -2.88 1.63 2.18
CA VAL A 21 -3.13 1.03 0.86
C VAL A 21 -3.87 2.04 0.01
N MET A 22 -3.29 2.39 -1.13
CA MET A 22 -3.87 3.32 -2.08
C MET A 22 -4.66 2.59 -3.16
N GLU A 23 -4.13 1.46 -3.63
CA GLU A 23 -4.74 0.67 -4.68
C GLU A 23 -4.46 -0.81 -4.49
N THR A 24 -5.44 -1.65 -4.79
CA THR A 24 -5.23 -3.10 -4.90
C THR A 24 -5.69 -3.57 -6.27
N ILE A 25 -4.79 -4.24 -6.96
CA ILE A 25 -5.00 -4.81 -8.29
C ILE A 25 -4.95 -6.33 -8.17
N LYS A 26 -6.04 -6.99 -8.53
CA LYS A 26 -6.18 -8.46 -8.55
C LYS A 26 -6.57 -8.89 -9.94
N GLU A 27 -5.88 -9.87 -10.51
CA GLU A 27 -6.16 -10.39 -11.86
C GLU A 27 -6.18 -9.29 -12.95
N GLY A 28 -5.29 -8.30 -12.82
CA GLY A 28 -5.22 -7.15 -13.74
C GLY A 28 -6.35 -6.13 -13.59
N LYS A 29 -7.27 -6.31 -12.63
CA LYS A 29 -8.36 -5.39 -12.33
C LYS A 29 -8.14 -4.69 -10.99
N THR A 30 -8.38 -3.39 -10.95
CA THR A 30 -8.41 -2.62 -9.70
C THR A 30 -9.65 -3.01 -8.91
N ILE A 31 -9.46 -3.60 -7.73
CA ILE A 31 -10.54 -4.04 -6.83
C ILE A 31 -10.74 -3.09 -5.65
N PHE A 32 -9.74 -2.25 -5.38
CA PHE A 32 -9.79 -1.24 -4.33
C PHE A 32 -8.98 -0.04 -4.78
N LYS A 33 -9.54 1.15 -4.57
CA LYS A 33 -8.88 2.42 -4.78
C LYS A 33 -9.41 3.41 -3.73
N LYS A 34 -8.48 4.05 -3.02
CA LYS A 34 -8.78 5.09 -2.04
C LYS A 34 -8.86 6.47 -2.69
#